data_AF-A0AAV4HSK2-F1
#
_entry.id   AF-A0AAV4HSK2-F1
#
_cell.length_a   1.000
_cell.length_b   1.000
_cell.length_c   1.000
_cell.angle_alpha   90.00
_cell.angle_beta   90.00
_cell.angle_gamma   90.00
#
_symmetry.space_group_name_H-M   'P 1'
#
loop_
_entity.id
_entity.type
_entity.pdbx_description
1 polymer ?
#
loop_
_entity_poly.entity_id
_entity_poly.type
_entity_poly.pdbx_seq_one_letter_code
_entity_poly.pdbx_strand_id
1 'polypeptide(L)'
;MPDGQCFYKGVAYSHGEKWLDGCDYECVCEDGQSGSYRCYNRCPVYLDLPTECTLIAVPGECCLKPVCDFHQTISTTQGSGKGVNSQGIDMCVYAGLQYFTGQSWEIGCDLRCTCTNAKSGTYVCQSYCPTYTTVPPSCRLVRKPGECCETPVCEFETITGLREGQGTTSGNGIGQDTNTGFVCLATSQNQSDVAIP
;
A
#
# COMPACT_ATOMS: atom_id res chain seq x y z
N MET A 1 31.69 -29.15 26.56
CA MET A 1 32.34 -28.72 25.30
C MET A 1 32.08 -27.23 25.16
N PRO A 2 32.94 -26.42 24.52
CA PRO A 2 32.59 -25.02 24.27
C PRO A 2 31.35 -24.98 23.39
N ASP A 3 30.33 -24.24 23.80
CA ASP A 3 29.17 -23.98 22.96
C ASP A 3 29.68 -23.14 21.78
N GLY A 4 29.58 -23.67 20.56
CA GLY A 4 29.94 -22.92 19.36
C GLY A 4 29.06 -21.69 19.20
N GLN A 5 29.48 -20.74 18.36
CA GLN A 5 28.78 -19.48 18.12
C GLN A 5 28.59 -19.23 16.62
N CYS A 6 27.48 -18.58 16.26
CA CYS A 6 27.25 -18.07 14.92
C CYS A 6 27.88 -16.68 14.77
N PHE A 7 28.76 -16.51 13.79
CA PHE A 7 29.35 -15.20 13.50
C PHE A 7 28.65 -14.54 12.33
N TYR A 8 28.10 -13.34 12.56
CA TYR A 8 27.39 -12.56 11.56
C TYR A 8 27.80 -11.09 11.62
N LYS A 9 28.26 -10.54 10.48
CA LYS A 9 28.78 -9.15 10.35
C LYS A 9 29.77 -8.74 11.46
N GLY A 10 30.63 -9.66 11.88
CA GLY A 10 31.66 -9.42 12.90
C GLY A 10 31.17 -9.53 14.35
N VAL A 11 29.91 -9.88 14.58
CA VAL A 11 29.32 -10.12 15.91
C VAL A 11 29.11 -11.63 16.11
N ALA A 12 29.40 -12.11 17.31
CA ALA A 12 29.20 -13.50 17.71
C ALA A 12 27.87 -13.65 18.44
N TYR A 13 27.08 -14.63 18.03
CA TYR A 13 25.77 -14.96 18.58
C TYR A 13 25.78 -16.38 19.12
N SER A 14 25.23 -16.56 20.32
CA SER A 14 25.11 -17.86 20.97
C SER A 14 24.02 -18.70 20.28
N HIS A 15 24.09 -20.02 20.42
CA HIS A 15 23.02 -20.90 19.93
C HIS A 15 21.64 -20.47 20.49
N GLY A 16 20.65 -20.35 19.61
CA GLY A 16 19.31 -19.86 19.92
C GLY A 16 19.17 -18.33 20.02
N GLU A 17 20.28 -17.58 19.98
CA GLU A 17 20.25 -16.12 20.03
C GLU A 17 19.69 -15.53 18.73
N LYS A 18 18.86 -14.50 18.88
CA LYS A 18 18.19 -13.81 17.78
C LYS A 18 18.70 -12.38 17.63
N TRP A 19 18.80 -11.91 16.40
CA TRP A 19 19.20 -10.53 16.11
C TRP A 19 18.46 -9.96 14.91
N LEU A 20 18.48 -8.63 14.82
CA LEU A 20 17.90 -7.89 13.70
C LEU A 20 19.02 -7.39 12.79
N ASP A 21 18.88 -7.61 11.49
CA ASP A 21 19.69 -6.96 10.47
C ASP A 21 18.86 -5.84 9.83
N GLY A 22 18.91 -4.67 10.46
CA GLY A 22 18.16 -3.50 10.03
C GLY A 22 16.65 -3.77 9.95
N CYS A 23 16.05 -3.32 8.86
CA CYS A 23 14.62 -3.52 8.57
C CYS A 23 14.32 -4.75 7.72
N ASP A 24 15.35 -5.41 7.20
CA ASP A 24 15.19 -6.44 6.19
C ASP A 24 14.99 -7.82 6.84
N TYR A 25 15.81 -8.15 7.86
CA TYR A 25 15.86 -9.51 8.40
C TYR A 25 15.84 -9.62 9.93
N GLU A 26 15.21 -10.68 10.42
CA GLU A 26 15.39 -11.21 11.77
C GLU A 26 16.06 -12.58 11.64
N CYS A 27 17.17 -12.76 12.34
CA CYS A 27 17.99 -13.96 12.26
C CYS A 27 18.04 -14.69 13.61
N VAL A 28 18.32 -15.98 13.57
CA VAL A 28 18.52 -16.86 14.72
C VAL A 28 19.73 -17.75 14.49
N CYS A 29 20.59 -17.91 15.50
CA CYS A 29 21.67 -18.89 15.46
C CYS A 29 21.08 -20.28 15.70
N GLU A 30 21.07 -21.12 14.68
CA GLU A 30 20.46 -22.46 14.76
C GLU A 30 21.42 -23.50 15.30
N ASP A 31 22.69 -23.40 14.93
CA ASP A 31 23.73 -24.29 15.43
C ASP A 31 25.06 -23.55 15.49
N GLY A 32 25.47 -23.19 16.70
CA GLY A 32 26.73 -22.51 16.91
C GLY A 32 27.95 -23.39 16.63
N GLN A 33 27.84 -24.73 16.66
CA GLN A 33 28.99 -25.62 16.37
C GLN A 33 29.37 -25.58 14.89
N SER A 34 28.37 -25.56 14.01
CA SER A 34 28.56 -25.38 12.57
C SER A 34 28.57 -23.92 12.12
N GLY A 35 28.27 -22.98 13.03
CA GLY A 35 28.06 -21.57 12.72
C GLY A 35 26.80 -21.31 11.88
N SER A 36 25.88 -22.28 11.82
CA SER A 36 24.65 -22.20 11.02
C SER A 36 23.65 -21.24 11.65
N TYR A 37 23.21 -20.25 10.88
CA TYR A 37 22.17 -19.32 11.27
C TYR A 37 21.12 -19.18 10.18
N ARG A 38 19.93 -18.76 10.60
CA ARG A 38 18.78 -18.65 9.72
C ARG A 38 18.10 -17.30 9.88
N CYS A 39 17.82 -16.65 8.76
CA CYS A 39 17.23 -15.32 8.68
C CYS A 39 15.88 -15.37 7.98
N TYR A 40 14.94 -14.56 8.46
CA TYR A 40 13.59 -14.42 7.94
C TYR A 40 13.37 -12.97 7.54
N ASN A 41 12.61 -12.73 6.46
CA ASN A 41 12.18 -11.38 6.13
C ASN A 41 11.34 -10.82 7.29
N ARG A 42 11.65 -9.61 7.74
CA ARG A 42 10.77 -8.88 8.67
C ARG A 42 9.58 -8.27 7.96
N CYS A 43 9.79 -7.92 6.69
CA CYS A 43 8.78 -7.27 5.88
C CYS A 43 8.09 -8.25 4.96
N PRO A 44 6.75 -8.12 4.81
CA PRO A 44 6.00 -8.94 3.88
C PRO A 44 6.43 -8.64 2.45
N VAL A 45 6.47 -9.70 1.65
CA VAL A 45 6.71 -9.61 0.22
C VAL A 45 5.37 -9.70 -0.48
N TYR A 46 4.94 -8.61 -1.11
CA TYR A 46 3.68 -8.57 -1.84
C TYR A 46 3.84 -9.27 -3.20
N LEU A 47 3.00 -10.27 -3.44
CA LEU A 47 2.95 -10.97 -4.73
C LEU A 47 1.93 -10.30 -5.66
N ASP A 48 2.22 -10.35 -6.96
CA ASP A 48 1.32 -9.93 -8.04
C ASP A 48 0.67 -8.55 -7.82
N LEU A 49 1.48 -7.60 -7.33
CA LEU A 49 1.02 -6.25 -7.07
C LEU A 49 0.59 -5.59 -8.41
N PRO A 50 -0.65 -5.07 -8.52
CA PRO A 50 -1.12 -4.41 -9.73
C PRO A 50 -0.25 -3.22 -10.12
N THR A 51 -0.23 -2.88 -11.42
CA THR A 51 0.56 -1.76 -11.95
C THR A 51 0.15 -0.40 -11.41
N GLU A 52 -1.09 -0.29 -10.92
CA GLU A 52 -1.66 0.89 -10.28
C GLU A 52 -1.19 1.06 -8.83
N CYS A 53 -0.43 0.11 -8.30
CA CYS A 53 0.02 0.09 -6.91
C CYS A 53 1.55 0.23 -6.82
N THR A 54 2.01 1.00 -5.83
CA THR A 54 3.44 1.21 -5.54
C THR A 54 3.73 1.00 -4.07
N LEU A 55 4.94 0.54 -3.76
CA LEU A 55 5.39 0.38 -2.37
C LEU A 55 6.00 1.69 -1.87
N ILE A 56 5.45 2.22 -0.78
CA ILE A 56 5.94 3.45 -0.16
C ILE A 56 6.40 3.21 1.28
N ALA A 57 7.35 4.04 1.72
CA ALA A 57 7.75 4.08 3.12
C ALA A 57 6.72 4.84 3.94
N VAL A 58 6.32 4.27 5.08
CA VAL A 58 5.41 4.92 6.03
C VAL A 58 6.23 5.45 7.21
N PRO A 59 6.10 6.74 7.58
CA PRO A 59 6.83 7.30 8.70
C PRO A 59 6.63 6.50 10.00
N GLY A 60 7.72 6.12 10.65
CA GLY A 60 7.70 5.32 11.88
C GLY A 60 7.52 3.82 11.68
N GLU A 61 7.33 3.36 10.44
CA GLU A 61 7.25 1.94 10.12
C GLU A 61 8.50 1.47 9.38
N CYS A 62 8.85 0.21 9.62
CA CYS A 62 10.03 -0.44 9.07
C CYS A 62 9.78 -0.99 7.66
N CYS A 63 8.54 -1.39 7.37
CA CYS A 63 8.18 -2.08 6.14
C CYS A 63 7.44 -1.17 5.17
N LEU A 64 7.69 -1.40 3.88
CA LEU A 64 6.96 -0.73 2.83
C LEU A 64 5.52 -1.24 2.76
N LYS A 65 4.61 -0.35 2.39
CA LYS A 65 3.19 -0.67 2.21
C LYS A 65 2.72 -0.30 0.80
N PRO A 66 1.85 -1.11 0.20
CA PRO A 66 1.27 -0.79 -1.09
C PRO A 66 0.28 0.37 -0.96
N VAL A 67 0.43 1.34 -1.84
CA VAL A 67 -0.54 2.41 -2.08
C VAL A 67 -0.93 2.36 -3.55
N CYS A 68 -2.23 2.30 -3.79
CA CYS A 68 -2.80 2.15 -5.12
C CYS A 68 -3.53 3.42 -5.55
N ASP A 69 -3.33 3.81 -6.80
CA ASP A 69 -4.02 4.91 -7.45
C ASP A 69 -4.80 4.39 -8.66
N PHE A 70 -6.07 4.08 -8.42
CA PHE A 70 -6.96 3.59 -9.47
C PHE A 70 -7.58 4.74 -10.25
N HIS A 71 -7.61 4.60 -11.57
CA HIS A 71 -8.22 5.60 -12.43
C HIS A 71 -9.69 5.85 -12.05
N GLN A 72 -9.98 7.07 -11.63
CA GLN A 72 -11.28 7.53 -11.18
C GLN A 72 -11.89 8.51 -12.16
N THR A 73 -13.20 8.42 -12.34
CA THR A 73 -13.95 9.29 -13.26
C THR A 73 -15.02 10.04 -12.48
N ILE A 74 -15.13 11.35 -12.70
CA ILE A 74 -16.18 12.20 -12.14
C ILE A 74 -17.07 12.67 -13.28
N SER A 75 -18.36 12.37 -13.18
CA SER A 75 -19.33 12.81 -14.18
C SER A 75 -19.67 14.28 -13.94
N THR A 76 -19.61 15.11 -14.98
CA THR A 76 -19.94 16.53 -14.89
C THR A 76 -21.14 16.84 -15.75
N THR A 77 -22.11 17.59 -15.22
CA THR A 77 -23.33 18.02 -15.92
C THR A 77 -23.59 19.49 -15.63
N GLN A 78 -24.06 20.22 -16.63
CA GLN A 78 -24.41 21.63 -16.50
C GLN A 78 -25.91 21.79 -16.32
N GLY A 79 -26.31 22.64 -15.38
CA GLY A 79 -27.69 23.07 -15.19
C GLY A 79 -27.81 24.58 -15.31
N SER A 80 -29.06 25.04 -15.40
CA SER A 80 -29.38 26.47 -15.42
C SER A 80 -30.58 26.75 -14.52
N GLY A 81 -30.51 27.89 -13.84
CA GLY A 81 -31.54 28.43 -12.99
C GLY A 81 -31.14 29.85 -12.63
N LYS A 82 -31.78 30.83 -13.25
CA LYS A 82 -31.47 32.24 -13.00
C LYS A 82 -32.42 32.79 -11.94
N GLY A 83 -31.86 33.45 -10.93
CA GLY A 83 -32.59 34.21 -9.93
C GLY A 83 -31.96 35.56 -9.70
N VAL A 84 -32.71 36.43 -9.02
CA VAL A 84 -32.26 37.74 -8.60
C VAL A 84 -32.80 37.96 -7.18
N ASN A 85 -31.97 38.44 -6.26
CA ASN A 85 -32.47 38.77 -4.92
C ASN A 85 -33.21 40.12 -4.90
N SER A 86 -33.71 40.49 -3.72
CA SER A 86 -34.38 41.79 -3.49
C SER A 86 -33.51 43.01 -3.77
N GLN A 87 -32.18 42.85 -3.87
CA GLN A 87 -31.22 43.92 -4.16
C GLN A 87 -30.82 43.98 -5.64
N GLY A 88 -31.39 43.15 -6.51
CA GLY A 88 -31.06 43.14 -7.93
C GLY A 88 -29.78 42.36 -8.28
N ILE A 89 -29.25 41.54 -7.35
CA ILE A 89 -28.04 40.75 -7.58
C ILE A 89 -28.41 39.43 -8.25
N ASP A 90 -27.85 39.18 -9.42
CA ASP A 90 -27.98 37.91 -10.14
C ASP A 90 -27.44 36.74 -9.31
N MET A 91 -28.14 35.61 -9.29
CA MET A 91 -27.79 34.38 -8.58
C MET A 91 -28.18 33.13 -9.37
N CYS A 92 -27.51 32.01 -9.08
CA CYS A 92 -27.99 30.70 -9.49
C CYS A 92 -29.13 30.25 -8.57
N VAL A 93 -30.14 29.58 -9.12
CA VAL A 93 -31.28 29.02 -8.38
C VAL A 93 -31.33 27.52 -8.57
N TYR A 94 -31.39 26.79 -7.47
CA TYR A 94 -31.58 25.34 -7.47
C TYR A 94 -32.54 24.95 -6.34
N ALA A 95 -33.59 24.17 -6.67
CA ALA A 95 -34.64 23.76 -5.74
C ALA A 95 -35.25 24.91 -4.90
N GLY A 96 -35.39 26.09 -5.49
CA GLY A 96 -35.92 27.30 -4.82
C GLY A 96 -34.91 28.05 -3.94
N LEU A 97 -33.70 27.51 -3.75
CA LEU A 97 -32.60 28.17 -3.03
C LEU A 97 -31.74 29.00 -3.98
N GLN A 98 -31.18 30.09 -3.47
CA GLN A 98 -30.33 31.03 -4.24
C GLN A 98 -28.87 30.89 -3.84
N TYR A 99 -27.99 30.85 -4.84
CA TYR A 99 -26.55 30.66 -4.70
C TYR A 99 -25.79 31.74 -5.47
N PHE A 100 -24.85 32.39 -4.80
CA PHE A 100 -23.94 33.34 -5.43
C PHE A 100 -22.92 32.62 -6.31
N THR A 101 -22.35 33.32 -7.29
CA THR A 101 -21.23 32.80 -8.09
C THR A 101 -20.11 32.29 -7.17
N GLY A 102 -19.62 31.08 -7.46
CA GLY A 102 -18.60 30.40 -6.67
C GLY A 102 -19.15 29.61 -5.48
N GLN A 103 -20.41 29.79 -5.09
CA GLN A 103 -21.01 28.96 -4.03
C GLN A 103 -21.31 27.56 -4.55
N SER A 104 -21.03 26.59 -3.68
CA SER A 104 -21.31 25.18 -3.92
C SER A 104 -22.38 24.67 -2.98
N TRP A 105 -23.13 23.68 -3.44
CA TRP A 105 -24.11 22.95 -2.64
C TRP A 105 -24.09 21.46 -2.98
N GLU A 106 -24.60 20.67 -2.06
CA GLU A 106 -24.62 19.22 -2.15
C GLU A 106 -26.06 18.73 -2.26
N ILE A 107 -26.28 17.77 -3.16
CA ILE A 107 -27.58 17.14 -3.39
C ILE A 107 -27.43 15.70 -2.91
N GLY A 108 -27.66 15.49 -1.62
CA GLY A 108 -27.39 14.21 -0.97
C GLY A 108 -25.96 13.73 -1.20
N CYS A 109 -25.80 12.44 -1.48
CA CYS A 109 -24.51 11.83 -1.87
C CYS A 109 -24.39 11.65 -3.39
N ASP A 110 -25.23 12.33 -4.19
CA ASP A 110 -25.28 12.12 -5.64
C ASP A 110 -24.44 13.16 -6.39
N LEU A 111 -24.64 14.44 -6.06
CA LEU A 111 -24.04 15.56 -6.79
C LEU A 111 -23.50 16.64 -5.86
N ARG A 112 -22.39 17.25 -6.27
CA ARG A 112 -21.88 18.52 -5.77
C ARG A 112 -21.94 19.54 -6.89
N CYS A 113 -22.74 20.58 -6.70
CA CYS A 113 -22.93 21.63 -7.69
C CYS A 113 -22.23 22.91 -7.27
N THR A 114 -21.84 23.73 -8.24
CA THR A 114 -21.24 25.05 -8.02
C THR A 114 -21.82 26.05 -9.02
N CYS A 115 -22.24 27.21 -8.53
CA CYS A 115 -22.69 28.31 -9.39
C CYS A 115 -21.50 28.89 -10.14
N THR A 116 -21.46 28.72 -11.47
CA THR A 116 -20.33 29.18 -12.28
C THR A 116 -20.57 30.54 -12.90
N ASN A 117 -21.82 30.88 -13.19
CA ASN A 117 -22.18 32.19 -13.72
C ASN A 117 -23.60 32.60 -13.29
N ALA A 118 -23.69 33.46 -12.29
CA ALA A 118 -24.97 33.95 -11.80
C ALA A 118 -25.74 34.80 -12.83
N LYS A 119 -25.05 35.54 -13.71
CA LYS A 119 -25.69 36.40 -14.72
C LYS A 119 -26.56 35.60 -15.69
N SER A 120 -26.09 34.41 -16.08
CA SER A 120 -26.85 33.45 -16.89
C SER A 120 -27.58 32.39 -16.04
N GLY A 121 -27.40 32.39 -14.72
CA GLY A 121 -27.91 31.36 -13.81
C GLY A 121 -27.29 29.98 -14.03
N THR A 122 -26.11 29.91 -14.63
CA THR A 122 -25.46 28.65 -15.00
C THR A 122 -24.70 28.07 -13.81
N TYR A 123 -24.89 26.78 -13.56
CA TYR A 123 -24.16 26.03 -12.55
C TYR A 123 -23.68 24.69 -13.09
N VAL A 124 -22.61 24.17 -12.51
CA VAL A 124 -22.00 22.90 -12.89
C VAL A 124 -22.09 21.95 -11.72
N CYS A 125 -22.64 20.76 -11.97
CA CYS A 125 -22.76 19.67 -11.01
C CYS A 125 -21.78 18.57 -11.38
N GLN A 126 -21.07 18.07 -10.38
CA GLN A 126 -20.19 16.93 -10.48
C GLN A 126 -20.76 15.78 -9.65
N SER A 127 -20.55 14.53 -10.07
CA SER A 127 -20.85 13.38 -9.23
C SER A 127 -20.11 13.52 -7.91
N TYR A 128 -20.83 13.36 -6.80
CA TYR A 128 -20.25 13.47 -5.47
C TYR A 128 -19.19 12.39 -5.26
N CYS A 129 -19.49 11.18 -5.73
CA CYS A 129 -18.59 10.06 -5.72
C CYS A 129 -17.91 9.84 -7.07
N PRO A 130 -16.60 9.54 -7.07
CA PRO A 130 -15.93 9.02 -8.25
C PRO A 130 -16.43 7.62 -8.59
N THR A 131 -16.38 7.29 -9.87
CA THR A 131 -16.57 5.92 -10.36
C THR A 131 -15.22 5.35 -10.78
N TYR A 132 -14.94 4.13 -10.33
CA TYR A 132 -13.73 3.39 -10.69
C TYR A 132 -14.02 2.52 -11.91
N THR A 133 -13.32 2.77 -13.02
CA THR A 133 -13.59 2.08 -14.30
C THR A 133 -13.03 0.67 -14.31
N THR A 134 -11.90 0.46 -13.64
CA THR A 134 -11.20 -0.82 -13.54
C THR A 134 -10.64 -0.98 -12.13
N VAL A 135 -11.10 -2.00 -11.41
CA VAL A 135 -10.59 -2.37 -10.08
C VAL A 135 -10.12 -3.83 -10.17
N PRO A 136 -8.85 -4.15 -9.86
CA PRO A 136 -8.34 -5.51 -9.91
C PRO A 136 -9.06 -6.47 -8.95
N PRO A 137 -9.04 -7.79 -9.19
CA PRO A 137 -9.67 -8.79 -8.32
C PRO A 137 -9.15 -8.81 -6.88
N SER A 138 -7.91 -8.36 -6.66
CA SER A 138 -7.30 -8.20 -5.33
C SER A 138 -7.87 -7.01 -4.54
N CYS A 139 -8.84 -6.28 -5.12
CA CYS A 139 -9.46 -5.11 -4.52
C CYS A 139 -10.98 -5.21 -4.58
N ARG A 140 -11.65 -4.63 -3.58
CA ARG A 140 -13.11 -4.50 -3.52
C ARG A 140 -13.50 -3.09 -3.11
N LEU A 141 -14.61 -2.61 -3.65
CA LEU A 141 -15.18 -1.32 -3.26
C LEU A 141 -15.91 -1.46 -1.93
N VAL A 142 -15.54 -0.60 -0.97
CA VAL A 142 -16.09 -0.61 0.39
C VAL A 142 -16.54 0.79 0.75
N ARG A 143 -17.76 0.89 1.27
CA ARG A 143 -18.29 2.11 1.89
C ARG A 143 -18.07 2.04 3.40
N LYS A 144 -17.32 2.98 3.96
CA LYS A 144 -17.13 3.05 5.41
C LYS A 144 -18.34 3.66 6.09
N PRO A 145 -18.62 3.32 7.37
CA PRO A 145 -19.70 3.93 8.12
C PRO A 145 -19.54 5.46 8.17
N GLY A 146 -20.58 6.18 7.72
CA GLY A 146 -20.58 7.64 7.67
C GLY A 146 -19.97 8.27 6.42
N GLU A 147 -19.43 7.49 5.48
CA GLU A 147 -18.93 7.99 4.21
C GLU A 147 -19.98 7.83 3.08
N CYS A 148 -20.09 8.83 2.21
CA CYS A 148 -20.96 8.75 1.02
C CYS A 148 -20.41 7.77 -0.02
N CYS A 149 -19.08 7.75 -0.21
CA CYS A 149 -18.45 7.12 -1.35
C CYS A 149 -17.81 5.79 -1.00
N GLU A 150 -17.82 4.89 -1.98
CA GLU A 150 -17.06 3.66 -1.91
C GLU A 150 -15.61 3.95 -2.29
N THR A 151 -14.69 3.31 -1.57
CA THR A 151 -13.26 3.37 -1.85
C THR A 151 -12.71 1.96 -2.08
N PRO A 152 -11.73 1.79 -2.96
CA PRO A 152 -11.10 0.50 -3.20
C PRO A 152 -10.24 0.13 -1.99
N VAL A 153 -10.55 -1.02 -1.41
CA VAL A 153 -9.76 -1.66 -0.35
C VAL A 153 -9.16 -2.92 -0.95
N CYS A 154 -7.84 -3.02 -0.91
CA CYS A 154 -7.09 -4.12 -1.51
C CYS A 154 -6.48 -5.03 -0.44
N GLU A 155 -6.51 -6.32 -0.73
CA GLU A 155 -5.92 -7.39 0.09
C GLU A 155 -4.96 -8.17 -0.83
N PHE A 156 -3.66 -8.08 -0.54
CA PHE A 156 -2.62 -8.71 -1.36
C PHE A 156 -2.08 -9.95 -0.67
N GLU A 157 -1.76 -10.97 -1.46
CA GLU A 157 -1.04 -12.13 -0.93
C GLU A 157 0.38 -11.72 -0.55
N THR A 158 0.79 -12.10 0.66
CA THR A 158 2.12 -11.81 1.18
C THR A 158 2.84 -13.08 1.56
N ILE A 159 4.10 -13.20 1.18
CA ILE A 159 4.99 -14.25 1.69
C ILE A 159 6.05 -13.68 2.61
N THR A 160 6.47 -14.50 3.56
CA THR A 160 7.67 -14.26 4.37
C THR A 160 8.70 -15.28 3.92
N GLY A 161 9.78 -14.83 3.27
CA GLY A 161 10.82 -15.74 2.85
C GLY A 161 11.83 -16.05 3.93
N LEU A 162 12.54 -17.14 3.69
CA LEU A 162 13.54 -17.72 4.57
C LEU A 162 14.88 -17.79 3.86
N ARG A 163 15.95 -17.43 4.55
CA ARG A 163 17.32 -17.60 4.07
C ARG A 163 18.19 -18.26 5.13
N GLU A 164 18.90 -19.30 4.73
CA GLU A 164 19.93 -19.95 5.55
C GLU A 164 21.32 -19.40 5.18
N GLY A 165 22.18 -19.25 6.18
CA GLY A 165 23.56 -18.80 6.02
C GLY A 165 24.50 -19.57 6.94
N GLN A 166 25.75 -19.76 6.52
CA GLN A 166 26.80 -20.40 7.33
C GLN A 166 27.84 -19.36 7.74
N GLY A 167 28.04 -19.19 9.04
CA GLY A 167 29.15 -18.43 9.62
C GLY A 167 30.38 -19.34 9.84
N THR A 168 31.58 -18.77 9.86
CA THR A 168 32.81 -19.53 10.18
C THR A 168 33.10 -19.49 11.68
N THR A 169 33.59 -20.61 12.24
CA THR A 169 33.88 -20.79 13.69
C THR A 169 35.20 -20.16 14.16
N SER A 170 35.91 -19.45 13.28
CA SER A 170 37.17 -18.78 13.57
C SER A 170 37.20 -17.47 12.81
N GLY A 171 37.10 -16.36 13.55
CA GLY A 171 36.85 -15.01 13.07
C GLY A 171 37.77 -14.57 11.93
N ASN A 172 37.22 -14.61 10.73
CA ASN A 172 37.44 -13.72 9.59
C ASN A 172 36.46 -14.17 8.49
N GLY A 173 35.18 -13.87 8.69
CA GLY A 173 34.14 -14.21 7.74
C GLY A 173 34.31 -13.38 6.47
N ILE A 174 34.56 -14.04 5.34
CA ILE A 174 34.47 -13.41 4.03
C ILE A 174 33.01 -12.97 3.86
N GLY A 175 32.82 -11.65 3.75
CA GLY A 175 31.62 -11.07 3.17
C GLY A 175 31.53 -11.49 1.70
N GLN A 176 31.06 -12.69 1.44
CA GLN A 176 30.55 -13.08 0.14
C GLN A 176 29.13 -13.57 0.33
N ASP A 177 28.25 -12.61 0.55
CA ASP A 177 27.12 -12.55 -0.34
C ASP A 177 27.04 -11.17 -0.97
N THR A 178 27.63 -11.07 -2.16
CA THR A 178 27.51 -9.92 -3.06
C THR A 178 26.14 -9.92 -3.73
N ASN A 179 25.06 -10.05 -2.97
CA ASN A 179 23.72 -9.98 -3.51
C ASN A 179 22.87 -9.01 -2.70
N THR A 180 23.21 -7.73 -2.87
CA THR A 180 22.32 -6.61 -2.63
C THR A 180 21.01 -6.85 -3.40
N GLY A 181 19.94 -7.19 -2.68
CA GLY A 181 18.58 -7.02 -3.19
C GLY A 181 17.79 -8.27 -3.57
N PHE A 182 18.10 -9.46 -3.04
CA PHE A 182 17.17 -10.58 -3.17
C PHE A 182 16.22 -10.65 -1.97
N VAL A 183 14.97 -10.33 -2.23
CA VAL A 183 13.84 -10.66 -1.37
C VAL A 183 13.85 -12.18 -1.16
N CYS A 184 13.87 -12.65 0.10
CA CYS A 184 13.70 -14.09 0.33
C CYS A 184 12.32 -14.46 -0.20
N LEU A 185 12.26 -15.34 -1.21
CA LEU A 185 11.04 -15.99 -1.65
C LEU A 185 10.99 -17.34 -0.93
N ALA A 186 9.83 -17.75 -0.44
CA ALA A 186 9.68 -19.07 0.16
C ALA A 186 10.14 -20.13 -0.85
N THR A 187 11.12 -20.96 -0.49
CA THR A 187 11.40 -22.17 -1.25
C THR A 187 10.15 -23.02 -1.16
N SER A 188 9.46 -23.19 -2.29
CA SER A 188 8.43 -24.20 -2.39
C SER A 188 9.07 -25.52 -1.98
N GLN A 189 8.58 -26.10 -0.90
CA GLN A 189 8.81 -27.48 -0.54
C GLN A 189 8.29 -28.33 -1.70
N ASN A 190 9.18 -28.67 -2.63
CA ASN A 190 9.01 -29.81 -3.51
C ASN A 190 10.35 -30.53 -3.64
N GLN A 191 10.83 -31.03 -2.51
CA GLN A 191 11.83 -32.08 -2.47
C GLN A 191 11.11 -33.39 -2.81
N SER A 192 10.95 -33.64 -4.10
CA SER A 192 10.63 -34.97 -4.63
C SER A 192 11.91 -35.51 -5.26
N ASP A 193 12.52 -36.45 -4.56
CA ASP A 193 13.67 -37.24 -4.94
C ASP A 193 13.61 -37.84 -6.35
N VAL A 194 14.78 -37.82 -7.01
CA VAL A 194 15.39 -38.90 -7.80
C VAL A 194 15.05 -39.07 -9.30
N ALA A 195 16.16 -39.18 -10.04
CA ALA A 195 16.46 -39.82 -11.33
C ALA A 195 16.27 -39.01 -12.62
N ILE A 196 17.42 -38.65 -13.21
CA ILE A 196 17.59 -38.53 -14.67
C ILE A 196 18.56 -39.67 -15.07
N PRO A 197 18.27 -40.43 -16.15
CA PRO A 197 19.03 -41.61 -16.59
C PRO A 197 20.47 -41.34 -17.02
#